data_AF-A0AAW6NFM9-F1
#
_entry.id   AF-A0AAW6NFM9-F1
#
_cell.length_a   1.000
_cell.length_b   1.000
_cell.length_c   1.000
_cell.angle_alpha   90.00
_cell.angle_beta   90.00
_cell.angle_gamma   90.00
#
_symmetry.space_group_name_H-M   'P 1'
#
loop_
_entity.id
_entity.type
_entity.pdbx_description
1 polymer ?
#
loop_
_entity_poly.entity_id
_entity_poly.type
_entity_poly.pdbx_seq_one_letter_code
_entity_poly.pdbx_strand_id
1 'polypeptide(L)'
;MKDTMDALPGIERIKERFIGMLQERQTTIAQHALSAWKSTDPTKAAAHLETAQGILHQISGSAGSLGFHDLGLAARNAENAIIAHLGDPSSELIDAVELIDGFVGEGQKVIAQR
;
A
#
# COMPACT_ATOMS: atom_id res chain seq x y z
N MET A 1 -31.56 0.32 21.40
CA MET A 1 -30.33 1.13 21.50
C MET A 1 -29.21 0.19 21.91
N LYS A 2 -28.12 0.19 21.14
CA LYS A 2 -26.75 -0.20 21.52
C LYS A 2 -26.60 -1.48 22.36
N ASP A 3 -26.39 -2.60 21.67
CA ASP A 3 -25.52 -3.66 22.18
C ASP A 3 -24.42 -3.89 21.13
N THR A 4 -23.24 -3.44 21.57
CA THR A 4 -21.89 -3.75 21.12
C THR A 4 -21.79 -4.91 20.12
N MET A 5 -21.43 -4.56 18.88
CA MET A 5 -20.58 -5.43 18.08
C MET A 5 -19.26 -5.59 18.87
N ASP A 6 -19.25 -6.50 19.84
CA ASP A 6 -18.02 -7.00 20.43
C ASP A 6 -17.17 -7.49 19.27
N ALA A 7 -16.07 -6.78 19.04
CA ALA A 7 -15.06 -7.20 18.07
C ALA A 7 -14.71 -8.65 18.38
N LEU A 8 -15.04 -9.57 17.47
CA LEU A 8 -14.75 -10.98 17.63
C LEU A 8 -13.25 -11.10 17.98
N PRO A 9 -12.86 -11.76 19.09
CA PRO A 9 -11.48 -11.72 19.59
C PRO A 9 -10.39 -12.10 18.57
N GLY A 10 -10.77 -12.82 17.51
CA GLY A 10 -9.89 -13.15 16.39
C GLY A 10 -9.64 -11.99 15.42
N ILE A 11 -10.63 -11.14 15.13
CA ILE A 11 -10.48 -10.08 14.13
C ILE A 11 -9.57 -8.95 14.62
N GLU A 12 -9.60 -8.65 15.91
CA GLU A 12 -8.78 -7.59 16.49
C GLU A 12 -7.31 -7.99 16.55
N ARG A 13 -7.00 -9.27 16.82
CA ARG A 13 -5.64 -9.80 16.66
C ARG A 13 -5.15 -9.75 15.21
N ILE A 14 -6.03 -9.98 14.24
CA ILE A 14 -5.67 -9.89 12.82
C ILE A 14 -5.40 -8.43 12.43
N LYS A 15 -6.24 -7.49 12.87
CA LYS A 15 -6.01 -6.04 12.69
C LYS A 15 -4.70 -5.61 13.32
N GLU A 16 -4.42 -6.01 14.56
CA GLU A 16 -3.15 -5.71 15.22
C GLU A 16 -1.98 -6.24 14.41
N ARG A 17 -2.01 -7.51 13.98
CA ARG A 17 -0.94 -8.08 13.15
C ARG A 17 -0.77 -7.32 11.84
N PHE A 18 -1.88 -6.97 11.18
CA PHE A 18 -1.87 -6.18 9.95
C PHE A 18 -1.19 -4.83 10.16
N ILE A 19 -1.57 -4.07 11.19
CA ILE A 19 -0.97 -2.77 11.52
C ILE A 19 0.52 -2.95 11.88
N GLY A 20 0.86 -4.00 12.63
CA GLY A 20 2.25 -4.29 13.00
C GLY A 20 3.16 -4.55 11.80
N MET A 21 2.62 -5.11 10.71
CA MET A 21 3.34 -5.32 9.46
C MET A 21 3.28 -4.11 8.52
N LEU A 22 2.36 -3.17 8.74
CA LEU A 22 2.11 -2.06 7.81
C LEU A 22 3.32 -1.15 7.68
N GLN A 23 3.99 -0.82 8.79
CA GLN A 23 5.17 0.05 8.79
C GLN A 23 6.35 -0.53 7.98
N GLU A 24 6.61 -1.82 8.14
CA GLU A 24 7.64 -2.52 7.37
C GLU A 24 7.28 -2.53 5.87
N ARG A 25 6.03 -2.85 5.54
CA ARG A 25 5.55 -2.85 4.15
C ARG A 25 5.63 -1.47 3.51
N GLN A 26 5.27 -0.40 4.22
CA GLN A 26 5.44 0.97 3.74
C GLN A 26 6.90 1.29 3.43
N THR A 27 7.81 0.89 4.31
CA THR A 27 9.25 1.07 4.11
C THR A 27 9.73 0.33 2.86
N THR A 28 9.32 -0.93 2.69
CA THR A 28 9.68 -1.75 1.53
C THR A 28 9.13 -1.14 0.23
N ILE A 29 7.87 -0.71 0.20
CA ILE A 29 7.28 -0.03 -0.98
C ILE A 29 8.09 1.22 -1.35
N ALA A 30 8.40 2.08 -0.36
CA ALA A 30 9.17 3.30 -0.59
C ALA A 30 10.58 3.01 -1.13
N GLN A 31 11.25 1.98 -0.61
CA GLN A 31 12.57 1.54 -1.10
C GLN A 31 12.52 1.05 -2.55
N HIS A 32 11.49 0.27 -2.91
CA HIS A 32 11.30 -0.20 -4.27
C HIS A 32 10.98 0.95 -5.24
N ALA A 33 10.09 1.87 -4.86
CA ALA A 33 9.80 3.06 -5.67
C ALA A 33 11.04 3.92 -5.90
N LEU A 34 11.84 4.16 -4.85
CA LEU A 34 13.10 4.91 -4.95
C LEU A 34 14.14 4.19 -5.82
N SER A 35 14.22 2.87 -5.74
CA SER A 35 15.14 2.06 -6.54
C SER A 35 14.75 2.07 -8.01
N ALA A 36 13.45 2.03 -8.30
CA ALA A 36 12.93 2.20 -9.66
C ALA A 36 13.27 3.57 -10.24
N TRP A 37 13.02 4.65 -9.47
CA TRP A 37 13.33 6.03 -9.88
C TRP A 37 14.82 6.23 -10.19
N LYS A 38 15.71 5.63 -9.41
CA LYS A 38 17.16 5.77 -9.56
C LYS A 38 17.76 4.83 -10.61
N SER A 39 17.00 3.85 -11.10
CA SER A 39 17.53 2.85 -12.03
C SER A 39 17.72 3.45 -13.41
N THR A 40 18.89 3.24 -14.00
CA THR A 40 19.15 3.52 -15.42
C THR A 40 18.81 2.33 -16.32
N ASP A 41 18.41 1.21 -15.73
CA ASP A 41 18.03 -0.03 -16.39
C ASP A 41 16.49 -0.17 -16.31
N PRO A 42 15.77 -0.06 -17.44
CA PRO A 42 14.31 -0.14 -17.47
C PRO A 42 13.77 -1.48 -16.95
N THR A 43 14.47 -2.59 -17.18
CA THR A 43 14.05 -3.91 -16.70
C THR A 43 14.15 -4.00 -15.19
N LYS A 44 15.22 -3.46 -14.60
CA LYS A 44 15.34 -3.39 -13.13
C LYS A 44 14.32 -2.43 -12.52
N ALA A 45 14.07 -1.29 -13.17
CA ALA A 45 13.06 -0.35 -12.73
C ALA A 45 11.68 -1.02 -12.66
N ALA A 46 11.30 -1.72 -13.74
CA ALA A 46 10.05 -2.48 -13.80
C ALA A 46 9.94 -3.53 -12.70
N ALA A 47 10.99 -4.34 -12.48
CA ALA A 47 10.99 -5.38 -11.43
C ALA A 47 10.80 -4.80 -10.01
N HIS A 48 11.38 -3.63 -9.73
CA HIS A 48 11.14 -2.96 -8.46
C HIS A 48 9.68 -2.51 -8.32
N LEU A 49 9.10 -1.95 -9.37
CA LEU A 49 7.71 -1.51 -9.39
C LEU A 49 6.72 -2.68 -9.28
N GLU A 50 6.95 -3.80 -9.96
CA GLU A 50 6.16 -5.03 -9.83
C GLU A 50 6.16 -5.53 -8.38
N THR A 51 7.30 -5.46 -7.69
CA THR A 51 7.37 -5.83 -6.28
C THR A 51 6.53 -4.90 -5.40
N ALA A 52 6.64 -3.58 -5.61
CA ALA A 52 5.83 -2.60 -4.88
C ALA A 52 4.32 -2.79 -5.15
N GLN A 53 3.94 -3.01 -6.41
CA GLN A 53 2.58 -3.32 -6.85
C GLN A 53 2.02 -4.55 -6.13
N GLY A 54 2.79 -5.64 -6.04
CA GLY A 54 2.36 -6.85 -5.35
C GLY A 54 2.08 -6.63 -3.84
N ILE A 55 2.89 -5.81 -3.17
CA ILE A 55 2.67 -5.47 -1.76
C ILE A 55 1.41 -4.60 -1.61
N LEU A 56 1.25 -3.59 -2.47
CA LEU A 56 0.06 -2.72 -2.47
C LEU A 56 -1.23 -3.52 -2.71
N HIS A 57 -1.21 -4.49 -3.63
CA HIS A 57 -2.32 -5.40 -3.90
C HIS A 57 -2.74 -6.20 -2.65
N GLN A 58 -1.76 -6.76 -1.93
CA GLN A 58 -2.04 -7.51 -0.70
C GLN A 58 -2.63 -6.60 0.38
N ILE A 59 -2.14 -5.36 0.48
CA ILE A 59 -2.66 -4.38 1.44
C ILE A 59 -4.08 -3.98 1.06
N SER A 60 -4.37 -3.65 -0.20
CA SER A 60 -5.70 -3.25 -0.64
C SER A 60 -6.74 -4.34 -0.35
N GLY A 61 -6.42 -5.61 -0.63
CA GLY A 61 -7.29 -6.76 -0.35
C GLY A 61 -7.53 -7.01 1.14
N SER A 62 -6.49 -6.88 1.97
CA SER A 62 -6.62 -7.15 3.42
C SER A 62 -7.19 -5.95 4.19
N ALA A 63 -6.86 -4.71 3.82
CA ALA A 63 -7.37 -3.50 4.45
C ALA A 63 -8.90 -3.41 4.36
N GLY A 64 -9.48 -3.74 3.19
CA GLY A 64 -10.94 -3.73 3.00
C GLY A 64 -11.67 -4.73 3.90
N SER A 65 -11.17 -5.95 4.05
CA SER A 65 -11.78 -6.97 4.93
C SER A 65 -11.61 -6.68 6.42
N LEU A 66 -10.64 -5.84 6.78
CA LEU A 66 -10.38 -5.42 8.16
C LEU A 66 -11.01 -4.08 8.54
N GLY A 67 -11.72 -3.43 7.61
CA GLY A 67 -12.41 -2.16 7.84
C GLY A 67 -11.57 -0.91 7.63
N PHE A 68 -10.32 -1.03 7.19
CA PHE A 68 -9.43 0.10 6.85
C PHE A 68 -9.68 0.57 5.42
N HIS A 69 -10.90 1.07 5.15
CA HIS A 69 -11.36 1.38 3.79
C HIS A 69 -10.49 2.41 3.08
N ASP A 70 -10.15 3.52 3.74
CA ASP A 70 -9.36 4.60 3.14
C ASP A 70 -7.93 4.14 2.83
N LEU A 71 -7.32 3.37 3.73
CA LEU A 71 -6.02 2.74 3.50
C LEU A 71 -6.07 1.79 2.30
N GLY A 72 -7.12 0.96 2.22
CA GLY A 72 -7.30 0.02 1.12
C GLY A 72 -7.49 0.72 -0.23
N LEU A 73 -8.25 1.81 -0.24
CA LEU A 73 -8.46 2.64 -1.43
C LEU A 73 -7.15 3.32 -1.87
N ALA A 74 -6.41 3.93 -0.93
CA ALA A 74 -5.13 4.55 -1.22
C ALA A 74 -4.11 3.53 -1.78
N ALA A 75 -4.03 2.34 -1.17
CA ALA A 75 -3.17 1.26 -1.66
C ALA A 75 -3.55 0.83 -3.09
N ARG A 76 -4.85 0.69 -3.37
CA ARG A 76 -5.36 0.34 -4.71
C ARG A 76 -5.08 1.43 -5.75
N ASN A 77 -5.19 2.70 -5.39
CA ASN A 77 -4.89 3.80 -6.31
C ASN A 77 -3.40 3.81 -6.67
N ALA A 78 -2.52 3.64 -5.69
CA ALA A 78 -1.08 3.50 -5.92
C ALA A 78 -0.76 2.26 -6.78
N GLU A 79 -1.40 1.12 -6.49
CA GLU A 79 -1.29 -0.11 -7.28
C GLU A 79 -1.63 0.13 -8.76
N ASN A 80 -2.78 0.76 -9.02
CA ASN A 80 -3.24 1.04 -10.38
C ASN A 80 -2.31 2.01 -11.13
N ALA A 81 -1.75 3.00 -10.44
CA ALA A 81 -0.80 3.92 -11.05
C ALA A 81 0.50 3.22 -11.47
N ILE A 82 0.99 2.29 -10.64
CA ILE A 82 2.13 1.46 -11.03
C ILE A 82 1.77 0.56 -12.22
N ILE A 83 0.60 -0.07 -12.22
CA ILE A 83 0.15 -0.91 -13.35
C ILE A 83 0.08 -0.09 -14.64
N ALA A 84 -0.50 1.11 -14.58
CA ALA A 84 -0.56 2.03 -15.71
C ALA A 84 0.86 2.36 -16.22
N HIS A 85 1.80 2.62 -15.30
CA HIS A 85 3.17 2.91 -15.66
C HIS A 85 3.93 1.75 -16.30
N LEU A 86 3.72 0.54 -15.78
CA LEU A 86 4.30 -0.67 -16.37
C LEU A 86 3.68 -0.99 -17.75
N GLY A 87 2.42 -0.62 -17.97
CA GLY A 87 1.70 -0.84 -19.23
C GLY A 87 1.98 0.21 -20.31
N ASP A 88 2.36 1.42 -19.91
CA ASP A 88 2.64 2.54 -20.81
C ASP A 88 3.94 3.28 -20.41
N PRO A 89 5.04 3.03 -21.14
CA PRO A 89 6.33 3.69 -20.91
C PRO A 89 6.32 5.22 -21.07
N SER A 90 5.25 5.80 -21.65
CA SER A 90 5.09 7.25 -21.78
C SER A 90 4.48 7.93 -20.55
N SER A 91 3.91 7.16 -19.64
CA SER A 91 3.40 7.69 -18.37
C SER A 91 4.55 8.06 -17.43
N GLU A 92 4.35 9.10 -16.62
CA GLU A 92 5.38 9.56 -15.70
C GLU A 92 5.35 8.76 -14.40
N LEU A 93 6.53 8.31 -13.95
CA LEU A 93 6.67 7.61 -12.67
C LEU A 93 6.27 8.48 -11.47
N ILE A 94 6.28 9.81 -11.62
CA ILE A 94 5.95 10.76 -10.56
C ILE A 94 4.51 10.56 -10.04
N ASP A 95 3.56 10.26 -10.92
CA ASP A 95 2.14 10.05 -10.56
C ASP A 95 2.02 8.86 -9.59
N ALA A 96 2.76 7.78 -9.85
CA ALA A 96 2.78 6.62 -8.96
C ALA A 96 3.44 6.95 -7.61
N VAL A 97 4.49 7.77 -7.60
CA VAL A 97 5.18 8.18 -6.37
C VAL A 97 4.29 9.06 -5.49
N GLU A 98 3.55 10.00 -6.07
CA GLU A 98 2.60 10.84 -5.32
C GLU A 98 1.50 10.00 -4.66
N LEU A 99 0.97 9.01 -5.37
CA LEU A 99 -0.04 8.11 -4.83
C LEU A 99 0.51 7.16 -3.76
N ILE A 100 1.78 6.74 -3.88
CA ILE A 100 2.47 6.00 -2.83
C ILE A 100 2.61 6.85 -1.56
N ASP A 101 2.96 8.14 -1.69
CA ASP A 101 3.05 9.05 -0.55
C ASP A 101 1.69 9.25 0.14
N GLY A 102 0.62 9.42 -0.65
CA GLY A 102 -0.76 9.43 -0.13
C GLY A 102 -1.12 8.14 0.63
N PHE A 103 -0.75 6.98 0.11
CA PHE A 103 -0.89 5.69 0.81
C PHE A 103 -0.09 5.64 2.12
N VAL A 104 1.13 6.16 2.13
CA VAL A 104 1.94 6.26 3.35
C VAL A 104 1.22 7.11 4.39
N GLY A 105 0.69 8.26 3.98
CA GLY A 105 -0.11 9.15 4.84
C GLY A 105 -1.31 8.44 5.48
N GLU A 106 -2.10 7.70 4.70
CA GLU A 106 -3.23 6.93 5.25
C GLU A 106 -2.78 5.83 6.24
N GLY A 107 -1.68 5.13 5.93
CA GLY A 107 -1.19 4.10 6.84
C GLY A 107 -0.63 4.67 8.15
N GLN A 108 -0.05 5.87 8.12
CA GLN A 108 0.38 6.56 9.35
C GLN A 108 -0.81 6.94 10.24
N LYS A 109 -1.95 7.34 9.66
CA LYS A 109 -3.18 7.58 10.44
C LYS A 109 -3.68 6.31 11.12
N VAL A 110 -3.64 5.18 10.43
CA VAL A 110 -4.04 3.88 10.99
C VAL A 110 -3.06 3.44 12.09
N ILE A 111 -1.76 3.61 11.89
CA ILE A 111 -0.72 3.29 12.89
C ILE A 111 -0.86 4.17 14.14
N ALA A 112 -1.19 5.45 13.99
CA ALA A 112 -1.34 6.39 15.10
C ALA A 112 -2.60 6.14 15.96
N GLN A 113 -3.56 5.34 15.47
CA GLN A 113 -4.78 4.96 16.21
C GLN A 113 -4.58 3.73 17.12
N ARG A 114 -3.37 3.13 17.13
CA ARG A 114 -3.00 2.03 18.03
C ARG A 114 -2.84 2.47 19.48
#